data_AF-A0A6I1FL11-F1
#
_entry.id   AF-A0A6I1FL11-F1
#
_cell.length_a   1.000
_cell.length_b   1.000
_cell.length_c   1.000
_cell.angle_alpha   90.00
_cell.angle_beta   90.00
_cell.angle_gamma   90.00
#
_symmetry.space_group_name_H-M   'P 1'
#
loop_
_entity.id
_entity.type
_entity.pdbx_description
1 polymer ?
#
loop_
_entity_poly.entity_id
_entity_poly.type
_entity_poly.pdbx_seq_one_letter_code
_entity_poly.pdbx_strand_id
1 'polypeptide(L)'
;MNINISHLSVLNKIEEEIRQAKSAEKDSAMKQHVYTVRTLCDMLLDTPDTGGAGAAFAESMPLRQAVPQQPVVGRSEKLNTDDGANGDSIFDF
;
A
#
# COMPACT_ATOMS: atom_id res chain seq x y z
N MET A 1 -7.24 15.26 33.42
CA MET A 1 -7.02 14.91 32.00
C MET A 1 -5.61 14.34 31.91
N ASN A 2 -5.47 13.02 31.85
CA ASN A 2 -4.18 12.33 31.85
C ASN A 2 -3.63 12.37 30.42
N ILE A 3 -2.82 13.38 30.11
CA ILE A 3 -2.06 13.40 28.86
C ILE A 3 -1.02 12.30 28.97
N ASN A 4 -1.25 11.18 28.28
CA ASN A 4 -0.27 10.12 28.15
C ASN A 4 0.97 10.71 27.45
N ILE A 5 2.16 10.46 27.97
CA ILE A 5 3.44 10.94 27.40
C ILE A 5 3.54 10.61 25.89
N SER A 6 2.91 9.52 25.46
CA SER A 6 2.75 9.14 24.06
C SER A 6 1.97 10.17 23.22
N HIS A 7 0.88 10.74 23.73
CA HIS A 7 0.09 11.75 23.02
C HIS A 7 0.88 13.04 22.82
N LEU A 8 1.63 13.48 23.85
CA LEU A 8 2.49 14.66 23.74
C LEU A 8 3.59 14.45 22.69
N SER A 9 4.15 13.24 22.61
CA SER A 9 5.15 12.91 21.60
C SER A 9 4.58 12.92 20.17
N VAL A 10 3.34 12.47 19.97
CA VAL A 10 2.64 12.55 18.68
C VAL A 10 2.39 14.00 18.29
N LEU A 11 1.94 14.84 19.24
CA LEU A 11 1.73 16.28 19.01
C LEU A 11 3.03 16.98 18.61
N ASN A 12 4.14 16.73 19.29
CA ASN A 12 5.45 17.25 18.90
C ASN A 12 5.86 16.82 17.48
N LYS A 13 5.53 15.58 17.10
CA LYS A 13 5.81 15.09 15.74
C LYS A 13 4.96 15.81 14.70
N ILE A 14 3.69 16.07 14.99
CA ILE A 14 2.80 16.85 14.12
C ILE A 14 3.38 18.27 13.89
N GLU A 15 3.84 18.94 14.94
CA GLU A 15 4.46 20.27 14.82
C GLU A 15 5.68 20.25 13.89
N GLU A 16 6.53 19.23 14.03
CA GLU A 16 7.71 19.05 13.19
C GLU A 16 7.36 18.78 11.72
N GLU A 17 6.39 17.92 11.44
CA GLU A 17 5.93 17.67 10.06
C GLU A 17 5.31 18.92 9.43
N ILE A 18 4.57 19.73 10.20
CA ILE A 18 4.05 21.02 9.72
C ILE A 18 5.19 21.99 9.41
N ARG A 19 6.25 22.02 10.22
CA ARG A 19 7.44 22.84 9.97
C ARG A 19 8.12 22.41 8.66
N GLN A 20 8.27 21.11 8.45
CA GLN A 20 8.85 20.56 7.22
C GLN A 20 7.98 20.85 6.00
N ALA A 21 6.64 20.72 6.11
CA ALA A 21 5.71 21.07 5.03
C ALA A 21 5.85 22.54 4.60
N LYS A 22 5.99 23.47 5.56
CA LYS A 22 6.17 24.90 5.29
C LYS A 22 7.51 25.21 4.62
N SER A 23 8.54 24.42 4.89
CA SER A 23 9.88 24.58 4.30
C SER A 23 10.07 23.77 3.02
N ALA A 24 9.08 22.99 2.58
CA ALA A 24 9.20 22.16 1.40
C ALA A 24 9.22 22.98 0.12
N GLU A 25 10.26 22.79 -0.70
CA GLU A 25 10.41 23.48 -2.00
C GLU A 25 9.46 22.94 -3.08
N LYS A 26 9.01 21.69 -2.92
CA LYS A 26 8.16 20.98 -3.89
C LYS A 26 6.79 20.69 -3.29
N ASP A 27 5.75 20.96 -4.06
CA ASP A 27 4.36 20.70 -3.68
C ASP A 27 4.10 19.22 -3.32
N SER A 28 4.76 18.29 -4.01
CA SER A 28 4.70 16.85 -3.68
C SER A 28 5.22 16.56 -2.27
N ALA A 29 6.34 17.18 -1.88
CA ALA A 29 6.94 16.96 -0.56
C ALA A 29 6.07 17.60 0.54
N MET A 30 5.56 18.81 0.29
CA MET A 30 4.59 19.46 1.17
C MET A 30 3.37 18.54 1.41
N LYS A 31 2.78 17.99 0.33
CA LYS A 31 1.64 17.08 0.42
C LYS A 31 1.97 15.82 1.21
N GLN A 32 3.16 15.25 1.03
CA GLN A 32 3.60 14.08 1.81
C GLN A 32 3.63 14.38 3.32
N HIS A 33 4.22 15.52 3.74
CA HIS A 33 4.20 15.92 5.14
C HIS A 33 2.78 16.13 5.68
N VAL A 34 1.88 16.72 4.88
CA VAL A 34 0.46 16.88 5.25
C VAL A 34 -0.24 15.53 5.40
N TYR A 35 0.04 14.54 4.54
CA TYR A 35 -0.48 13.18 4.72
C TYR A 35 0.04 12.53 6.00
N THR A 36 1.32 12.71 6.33
CA THR A 36 1.88 12.23 7.60
C THR A 36 1.16 12.84 8.79
N VAL A 37 0.89 14.15 8.77
CA VAL A 37 0.11 14.83 9.82
C VAL A 37 -1.28 14.22 9.96
N ARG A 38 -1.98 13.97 8.85
CA ARG A 38 -3.29 13.31 8.89
C ARG A 38 -3.21 11.95 9.58
N THR A 39 -2.27 11.10 9.20
CA THR A 39 -2.08 9.77 9.81
C THR A 39 -1.76 9.87 11.30
N LEU A 40 -0.94 10.85 11.72
CA LEU A 40 -0.63 11.08 13.14
C LEU A 40 -1.88 11.48 13.93
N CYS A 41 -2.73 12.33 13.36
CA CYS A 41 -4.02 12.69 13.96
C CYS A 41 -4.95 11.49 14.05
N ASP A 42 -5.06 10.71 12.97
CA ASP A 42 -5.88 9.51 12.94
C ASP A 42 -5.42 8.54 14.03
N MET A 43 -4.12 8.23 14.15
CA MET A 43 -3.59 7.37 15.23
C MET A 43 -3.84 7.91 16.63
N LEU A 44 -3.77 9.24 16.81
CA LEU A 44 -4.04 9.86 18.11
C LEU A 44 -5.52 9.69 18.52
N LEU A 45 -6.42 9.76 17.55
CA LEU A 45 -7.86 9.59 17.73
C LEU A 45 -8.28 8.11 17.76
N ASP A 46 -7.56 7.24 17.06
CA ASP A 46 -7.79 5.79 16.96
C ASP A 46 -7.25 5.02 18.17
N THR A 47 -6.71 5.71 19.19
CA THR A 47 -6.42 5.05 20.47
C THR A 47 -7.76 4.63 21.06
N PRO A 48 -8.14 3.33 21.02
CA PRO A 48 -9.43 2.94 21.53
C PRO A 48 -9.38 3.23 23.03
N ASP A 49 -10.32 4.03 23.52
CA ASP A 49 -10.69 4.06 24.92
C ASP A 49 -11.15 2.63 25.24
N THR A 50 -10.20 1.77 25.62
CA THR A 50 -10.32 0.35 25.97
C THR A 50 -11.64 -0.32 25.54
N GLY A 51 -11.74 -0.73 24.26
CA GLY A 51 -12.78 -1.66 23.82
C GLY A 51 -13.41 -1.35 22.47
N GLY A 52 -12.86 -1.92 21.40
CA GLY A 52 -13.55 -1.93 20.12
C GLY A 52 -12.62 -2.31 18.98
N ALA A 53 -12.94 -3.39 18.29
CA ALA A 53 -12.12 -3.99 17.25
C ALA A 53 -12.19 -3.24 15.90
N GLY A 54 -11.11 -3.36 15.11
CA GLY A 54 -11.07 -3.10 13.67
C GLY A 54 -10.63 -1.67 13.31
N ALA A 55 -9.78 -1.41 12.32
CA ALA A 55 -9.45 -2.24 11.18
C ALA A 55 -8.24 -1.71 10.40
N ALA A 56 -7.64 -2.62 9.65
CA ALA A 56 -6.98 -2.42 8.36
C ALA A 56 -5.71 -1.56 8.34
N PHE A 57 -4.59 -2.26 8.51
CA PHE A 57 -3.34 -1.91 7.83
C PHE A 57 -3.65 -1.66 6.35
N ALA A 58 -3.49 -0.40 5.92
CA ALA A 58 -3.65 0.00 4.54
C ALA A 58 -2.63 -0.78 3.68
N GLU A 59 -3.18 -1.64 2.83
CA GLU A 59 -2.49 -2.40 1.80
C GLU A 59 -1.58 -1.46 0.99
N SER A 60 -0.29 -1.77 0.98
CA SER A 60 0.68 -1.19 0.06
C SER A 60 0.19 -1.40 -1.37
N MET A 61 -0.19 -0.34 -2.09
CA MET A 61 -0.47 -0.41 -3.52
C MET A 61 0.83 -0.71 -4.30
N PRO A 62 0.96 -1.84 -5.02
CA PRO A 62 1.92 -1.92 -6.11
C PRO A 62 1.35 -1.20 -7.34
N LEU A 63 2.06 -0.16 -7.80
CA LEU A 63 1.82 0.43 -9.12
C LEU A 63 2.17 -0.59 -10.22
N ARG A 64 1.15 -0.98 -10.98
CA ARG A 64 1.12 -1.23 -12.44
C ARG A 64 2.09 -2.27 -13.03
N GLN A 65 1.50 -3.30 -13.63
CA GLN A 65 1.65 -3.52 -15.08
C GLN A 65 0.43 -4.28 -15.59
N ALA A 66 -0.36 -3.63 -16.45
CA ALA A 66 -1.44 -4.26 -17.18
C ALA A 66 -0.83 -5.11 -18.30
N VAL A 67 -0.96 -6.43 -18.20
CA VAL A 67 -0.70 -7.36 -19.29
C VAL A 67 -2.04 -7.98 -19.68
N PRO A 68 -2.51 -7.83 -20.93
CA PRO A 68 -3.79 -8.39 -21.33
C PRO A 68 -3.64 -9.86 -21.77
N GLN A 69 -4.67 -10.67 -21.45
CA GLN A 69 -5.09 -11.93 -22.10
C GLN A 69 -4.22 -13.19 -21.80
N GLN A 70 -4.70 -14.43 -21.61
CA GLN A 70 -5.92 -15.19 -21.93
C GLN A 70 -6.17 -16.28 -20.85
N PRO A 71 -7.36 -16.93 -20.79
CA PRO A 71 -7.64 -17.99 -19.83
C PRO A 71 -7.41 -19.37 -20.43
N VAL A 72 -6.58 -20.24 -19.84
CA VAL A 72 -6.63 -21.69 -20.12
C VAL A 72 -6.34 -22.52 -18.87
N VAL A 73 -7.42 -23.18 -18.46
CA VAL A 73 -7.59 -24.44 -17.72
C VAL A 73 -6.38 -25.37 -17.78
N GLY A 74 -5.97 -25.90 -16.62
CA GLY A 74 -4.73 -26.62 -16.45
C GLY A 74 -4.59 -27.96 -17.17
N ARG A 75 -3.35 -28.45 -17.22
CA ARG A 75 -3.04 -29.87 -17.35
C ARG A 75 -1.58 -30.12 -16.97
N SER A 76 -1.40 -30.97 -15.97
CA SER A 76 -0.29 -31.88 -15.70
C SER A 76 1.08 -31.61 -16.34
N GLU A 77 2.12 -31.65 -15.49
CA GLU A 77 3.47 -32.09 -15.87
C GLU A 77 3.44 -33.17 -16.96
N LYS A 78 4.22 -32.97 -18.03
CA LYS A 78 4.93 -34.07 -18.71
C LYS A 78 5.97 -33.56 -19.72
N LEU A 79 7.22 -33.94 -19.39
CA LEU A 79 8.39 -34.26 -20.22
C LEU A 79 8.88 -33.25 -21.27
N ASN A 80 10.12 -32.80 -21.05
CA ASN A 80 11.05 -32.38 -22.11
C ASN A 80 11.26 -33.54 -23.08
N THR A 81 11.05 -33.32 -24.37
CA THR A 81 11.57 -34.19 -25.42
C THR A 81 12.08 -33.32 -26.57
N ASP A 82 13.35 -33.53 -26.89
CA ASP A 82 14.13 -32.93 -27.96
C ASP A 82 13.68 -33.56 -29.30
N ASP A 83 12.51 -33.19 -29.79
CA ASP A 83 12.06 -33.55 -31.14
C ASP A 83 11.10 -32.49 -31.68
N GLY A 84 11.49 -31.81 -32.75
CA GLY A 84 10.83 -30.63 -33.31
C GLY A 84 9.46 -30.91 -33.93
N ALA A 85 8.44 -31.14 -33.10
CA ALA A 85 7.12 -31.61 -33.54
C ALA A 85 5.92 -30.86 -32.92
N ASN A 86 6.07 -29.59 -32.54
CA ASN A 86 4.91 -28.73 -32.26
C ASN A 86 4.41 -28.12 -33.59
N GLY A 87 3.73 -28.98 -34.36
CA GLY A 87 3.04 -28.62 -35.60
C GLY A 87 1.97 -27.56 -35.38
N ASP A 88 1.88 -26.66 -36.35
CA ASP A 88 1.02 -25.49 -36.39
C ASP A 88 -0.48 -25.85 -36.41
N SER A 89 -1.27 -25.10 -35.62
CA SER A 89 -2.72 -24.90 -35.73
C SER A 89 -3.65 -26.13 -35.67
N ILE A 90 -4.43 -26.26 -34.57
CA ILE A 90 -5.59 -27.17 -34.59
C ILE A 90 -6.83 -26.75 -33.79
N PHE A 91 -6.98 -25.51 -33.31
CA PHE A 91 -8.31 -25.04 -32.89
C PHE A 91 -8.57 -23.59 -33.29
N ASP A 92 -9.26 -23.52 -34.43
CA ASP A 92 -10.16 -22.49 -34.92
C ASP A 92 -11.44 -22.48 -34.07
N PHE A 93 -11.63 -21.46 -33.22
CA PHE A 93 -12.90 -21.05 -32.60
C PHE A 93 -12.84 -19.57 -32.17
#